data_AF-A0A9N8WN69-F1
#
_entry.id   AF-A0A9N8WN69-F1
#
_cell.length_a   1.000
_cell.length_b   1.000
_cell.length_c   1.000
_cell.angle_alpha   90.00
_cell.angle_beta   90.00
_cell.angle_gamma   90.00
#
_symmetry.space_group_name_H-M   'P 1'
#
loop_
_entity.id
_entity.type
_entity.pdbx_description
1 polymer ?
#
loop_
_entity_poly.entity_id
_entity_poly.type
_entity_poly.pdbx_seq_one_letter_code
_entity_poly.pdbx_strand_id
1 'polypeptide(L)'
;MVNAREWLNEKIPEDQRARVTHLHIYGYSATQHVSAVPTNKFNNITLEGELNLNSFVNLEELCIAGNSSSKQQKLTSLKIDKCNKLTTLTITYTTLGYLSLPNRANYKNINLSNIPQIMFDDNILKNQVERLINTVRNVKSTDISDLKLEAKKIEEEYLEYQLATVKDKFKHQFVVTNENLNKDNQSWLEVLVEAQQEVLQGSNAFARKLIEKIKKQLSNALTDEEIQNILGKKVEINELEIQIKNLKIQEQETSK
;
A
#
# COMPACT_ATOMS: atom_id res chain seq x y z
N MET A 1 -14.31 18.62 -10.41
CA MET A 1 -13.18 18.39 -9.48
C MET A 1 -13.08 19.63 -8.63
N VAL A 2 -12.62 19.51 -7.39
CA VAL A 2 -12.53 20.63 -6.46
C VAL A 2 -11.13 20.68 -5.89
N ASN A 3 -10.55 21.87 -5.79
CA ASN A 3 -9.27 22.05 -5.14
C ASN A 3 -9.36 21.56 -3.68
N ALA A 4 -8.46 20.64 -3.30
CA ALA A 4 -8.51 19.97 -2.01
C ALA A 4 -8.39 20.95 -0.83
N ARG A 5 -7.57 21.99 -0.96
CA ARG A 5 -7.36 23.00 0.08
C ARG A 5 -8.58 23.88 0.27
N GLU A 6 -9.17 24.37 -0.83
CA GLU A 6 -10.38 25.18 -0.78
C GLU A 6 -11.56 24.40 -0.19
N TRP A 7 -11.75 23.17 -0.68
CA TRP A 7 -12.77 22.27 -0.18
C TRP A 7 -12.62 22.00 1.33
N LEU A 8 -11.39 21.74 1.79
CA LEU A 8 -11.12 21.47 3.20
C LEU A 8 -11.47 22.68 4.07
N ASN A 9 -11.12 23.89 3.64
CA ASN A 9 -11.45 25.13 4.36
C ASN A 9 -12.96 25.39 4.41
N GLU A 10 -13.68 25.06 3.34
CA GLU A 10 -15.13 25.23 3.26
C GLU A 10 -15.90 24.21 4.12
N LYS A 11 -15.50 22.94 4.08
CA LYS A 11 -16.24 21.85 4.74
C LYS A 11 -15.83 21.61 6.18
N ILE A 12 -14.56 21.86 6.51
CA ILE A 12 -14.03 21.69 7.86
C ILE A 12 -13.13 22.90 8.20
N PRO A 13 -13.74 23.99 8.71
CA PRO A 13 -13.01 25.16 9.19
C PRO A 13 -11.93 24.79 10.20
N GLU A 14 -10.85 25.57 10.23
CA GLU A 14 -9.62 25.25 10.95
C GLU A 14 -9.82 24.98 12.46
N ASP A 15 -10.72 25.73 13.09
CA ASP A 15 -11.10 25.61 14.50
C ASP A 15 -11.83 24.29 14.83
N GLN A 16 -12.35 23.58 13.83
CA GLN A 16 -13.07 22.32 14.01
C GLN A 16 -12.18 21.09 13.78
N ARG A 17 -11.04 21.23 13.09
CA ARG A 17 -10.22 20.11 12.61
C ARG A 17 -9.64 19.26 13.73
N ALA A 18 -9.30 19.88 14.86
CA ALA A 18 -8.77 19.16 16.02
C ALA A 18 -9.81 18.22 16.66
N ARG A 19 -11.11 18.38 16.39
CA ARG A 19 -12.18 17.53 16.91
C ARG A 19 -12.48 16.32 16.02
N VAL A 20 -11.96 16.32 14.79
CA VAL A 20 -12.22 15.26 13.82
C VAL A 20 -11.30 14.07 14.12
N THR A 21 -11.92 12.93 14.45
CA THR A 21 -11.21 11.66 14.69
C THR A 21 -11.32 10.71 13.49
N HIS A 22 -12.38 10.81 12.69
CA HIS A 22 -12.60 9.96 11.51
C HIS A 22 -12.97 10.84 10.30
N LEU A 23 -12.20 10.75 9.21
CA LEU A 23 -12.40 11.53 7.98
C LEU A 23 -12.45 10.63 6.75
N HIS A 24 -13.60 10.58 6.09
CA HIS A 24 -13.83 9.72 4.94
C HIS A 24 -14.25 10.55 3.72
N ILE A 25 -13.51 10.42 2.63
CA ILE A 25 -13.68 11.20 1.40
C ILE A 25 -13.82 10.22 0.23
N TYR A 26 -15.01 10.17 -0.35
CA TYR A 26 -15.35 9.24 -1.43
C TYR A 26 -15.70 9.98 -2.72
N GLY A 27 -15.06 9.58 -3.83
CA GLY A 27 -15.37 10.02 -5.20
C GLY A 27 -16.64 9.38 -5.77
N TYR A 28 -17.34 8.58 -4.98
CA TYR A 28 -18.57 7.89 -5.32
C TYR A 28 -19.54 7.90 -4.13
N SER A 29 -20.76 7.44 -4.36
CA SER A 29 -21.75 7.26 -3.31
C SER A 29 -21.40 5.97 -2.55
N ALA A 30 -20.67 6.10 -1.46
CA ALA A 30 -20.45 4.97 -0.58
C ALA A 30 -21.77 4.67 0.16
N THR A 31 -22.30 3.45 0.03
CA THR A 31 -23.41 2.95 0.84
C THR A 31 -23.10 3.23 2.32
N GLN A 32 -24.13 3.57 3.10
CA GLN A 32 -23.98 3.98 4.49
C GLN A 32 -23.35 2.84 5.30
N HIS A 33 -22.04 2.87 5.53
CA HIS A 33 -21.48 2.25 6.72
C HIS A 33 -21.96 3.08 7.91
N VAL A 34 -22.88 2.51 8.68
CA VAL A 34 -23.31 3.05 9.96
C VAL A 34 -22.15 2.80 10.93
N SER A 35 -21.26 3.79 11.03
CA SER A 35 -20.23 3.79 12.07
C SER A 35 -20.87 4.23 13.39
N ALA A 36 -20.58 3.52 14.47
CA ALA A 36 -20.98 3.91 15.82
C ALA A 36 -20.23 5.17 16.32
N VAL A 37 -19.19 5.60 15.60
CA VAL A 37 -18.34 6.75 15.94
C VAL A 37 -18.70 7.94 15.03
N PRO A 38 -18.76 9.18 15.56
CA PRO A 38 -18.96 10.38 14.74
C PRO A 38 -17.93 10.44 13.61
N THR A 39 -18.41 10.28 12.37
CA THR A 39 -17.56 10.18 11.17
C THR A 39 -17.86 11.34 10.25
N ASN A 40 -16.81 12.10 9.86
CA ASN A 40 -16.94 13.14 8.85
C ASN A 40 -16.87 12.48 7.48
N LYS A 41 -18.03 12.16 6.91
CA LYS A 41 -18.16 11.43 5.64
C LYS A 41 -18.62 12.35 4.52
N PHE A 42 -17.84 12.40 3.45
CA PHE A 42 -18.12 13.19 2.25
C PHE A 42 -18.16 12.27 1.03
N ASN A 43 -19.32 12.21 0.37
CA ASN A 43 -19.54 11.36 -0.79
C ASN A 43 -19.59 12.19 -2.07
N ASN A 44 -19.39 11.53 -3.21
CA ASN A 44 -19.45 12.12 -4.55
C ASN A 44 -18.53 13.33 -4.74
N ILE A 45 -17.36 13.34 -4.09
CA ILE A 45 -16.39 14.41 -4.19
C ILE A 45 -15.06 13.91 -4.77
N THR A 46 -14.62 14.56 -5.84
CA THR A 46 -13.30 14.34 -6.44
C THR A 46 -12.43 15.56 -6.18
N LEU A 47 -11.44 15.37 -5.32
CA LEU A 47 -10.46 16.37 -4.94
C LEU A 47 -9.25 16.34 -5.88
N GLU A 48 -8.63 17.50 -6.06
CA GLU A 48 -7.38 17.64 -6.81
C GLU A 48 -6.37 18.53 -6.07
N GLY A 49 -5.09 18.35 -6.38
CA GLY A 49 -3.99 19.12 -5.80
C GLY A 49 -3.53 18.60 -4.43
N GLU A 50 -3.07 19.50 -3.57
CA GLU A 50 -2.56 19.16 -2.23
C GLU A 50 -3.68 19.12 -1.19
N LEU A 51 -3.81 17.98 -0.49
CA LEU A 51 -4.63 17.85 0.72
C LEU A 51 -3.73 17.85 1.95
N ASN A 52 -3.78 18.91 2.75
CA ASN A 52 -2.99 19.04 3.97
C ASN A 52 -3.88 18.87 5.22
N LEU A 53 -3.67 17.76 5.93
CA LEU A 53 -4.44 17.39 7.11
C LEU A 53 -3.63 17.54 8.41
N ASN A 54 -2.51 18.25 8.41
CA ASN A 54 -1.64 18.39 9.59
C ASN A 54 -2.30 19.13 10.78
N SER A 55 -3.43 19.80 10.58
CA SER A 55 -4.24 20.37 11.66
C SER A 55 -5.19 19.36 12.34
N PHE A 56 -5.32 18.15 11.79
CA PHE A 56 -6.18 17.07 12.32
C PHE A 56 -5.41 16.21 13.33
N VAL A 57 -4.93 16.84 14.40
CA VAL A 57 -4.02 16.22 15.39
C VAL A 57 -4.61 15.01 16.13
N ASN A 58 -5.94 14.86 16.12
CA ASN A 58 -6.66 13.75 16.76
C ASN A 58 -7.22 12.73 15.74
N LEU A 59 -6.80 12.79 14.48
CA LEU A 59 -7.28 11.87 13.46
C LEU A 59 -6.80 10.44 13.75
N GLU A 60 -7.74 9.50 13.82
CA GLU A 60 -7.56 8.08 14.10
C GLU A 60 -7.78 7.23 12.85
N GLU A 61 -8.69 7.65 11.97
CA GLU A 61 -9.01 6.98 10.71
C GLU A 61 -9.11 7.98 9.54
N LEU A 62 -8.41 7.66 8.45
CA LEU A 62 -8.49 8.38 7.18
C LEU A 62 -8.83 7.42 6.05
N CYS A 63 -9.92 7.72 5.34
CA CYS A 63 -10.30 7.01 4.12
C CYS A 63 -10.42 8.00 2.96
N ILE A 64 -9.65 7.81 1.89
CA ILE A 64 -9.70 8.59 0.66
C ILE A 64 -9.85 7.61 -0.50
N ALA A 65 -11.02 7.57 -1.13
CA ALA A 65 -11.28 6.61 -2.20
C ALA A 65 -11.84 7.32 -3.44
N GLY A 66 -11.31 6.96 -4.61
CA GLY A 66 -11.87 7.30 -5.93
C GLY A 66 -12.71 6.16 -6.51
N ASN A 67 -12.99 6.23 -7.81
CA ASN A 67 -13.67 5.17 -8.58
C ASN A 67 -12.84 4.77 -9.81
N SER A 68 -13.02 3.54 -10.29
CA SER A 68 -12.10 2.76 -11.13
C SER A 68 -11.95 3.18 -12.60
N SER A 69 -12.54 4.28 -13.10
CA SER A 69 -12.40 4.63 -14.53
C SER A 69 -12.45 6.11 -14.92
N SER A 70 -13.07 7.00 -14.13
CA SER A 70 -13.13 8.44 -14.46
C SER A 70 -13.23 9.39 -13.25
N LYS A 71 -13.32 8.84 -12.03
CA LYS A 71 -13.44 9.60 -10.78
C LYS A 71 -12.35 9.22 -9.77
N GLN A 72 -11.15 8.93 -10.27
CA GLN A 72 -10.00 8.82 -9.38
C GLN A 72 -9.80 10.15 -8.65
N GLN A 73 -9.42 10.09 -7.37
CA GLN A 73 -8.99 11.31 -6.67
C GLN A 73 -7.73 11.82 -7.35
N LYS A 74 -7.69 13.10 -7.73
CA LYS A 74 -6.56 13.71 -8.44
C LYS A 74 -5.61 14.43 -7.49
N LEU A 75 -5.44 13.88 -6.29
CA LEU A 75 -4.52 14.45 -5.32
C LEU A 75 -3.10 14.30 -5.84
N THR A 76 -2.33 15.37 -5.78
CA THR A 76 -0.89 15.33 -6.09
C THR A 76 -0.08 15.07 -4.82
N SER A 77 -0.56 15.54 -3.67
CA SER A 77 0.10 15.41 -2.38
C SER A 77 -0.90 15.24 -1.23
N LEU A 78 -0.58 14.38 -0.28
CA LEU A 78 -1.29 14.21 0.99
C LEU A 78 -0.31 14.39 2.15
N LYS A 79 -0.57 15.38 3.02
CA LYS A 79 0.25 15.67 4.20
C LYS A 79 -0.51 15.30 5.48
N ILE A 80 -0.04 14.27 6.17
CA ILE A 80 -0.61 13.78 7.43
C ILE A 80 0.45 13.62 8.54
N ASP A 81 1.61 14.24 8.40
CA ASP A 81 2.77 14.21 9.32
C ASP A 81 2.45 14.43 10.80
N LYS A 82 1.42 15.25 11.08
CA LYS A 82 1.01 15.62 12.45
C LYS A 82 -0.17 14.81 12.97
N CYS A 83 -0.70 13.86 12.19
CA CYS A 83 -1.80 12.97 12.58
C CYS A 83 -1.29 11.79 13.42
N ASN A 84 -0.67 12.07 14.57
CA ASN A 84 0.03 11.05 15.37
C ASN A 84 -0.87 9.97 15.98
N LYS A 85 -2.21 10.17 16.00
CA LYS A 85 -3.18 9.18 16.47
C LYS A 85 -3.70 8.26 15.37
N LEU A 86 -3.25 8.44 14.13
CA LEU A 86 -3.76 7.72 12.98
C LEU A 86 -3.40 6.24 13.10
N THR A 87 -4.42 5.38 13.13
CA THR A 87 -4.27 3.92 13.21
C THR A 87 -4.74 3.22 11.94
N THR A 88 -5.64 3.84 11.19
CA THR A 88 -6.20 3.30 9.96
C THR A 88 -6.02 4.30 8.82
N LEU A 89 -5.34 3.89 7.76
CA LEU A 89 -5.17 4.67 6.54
C LEU A 89 -5.62 3.86 5.33
N THR A 90 -6.65 4.32 4.64
CA THR A 90 -7.12 3.74 3.39
C THR A 90 -7.07 4.79 2.30
N ILE A 91 -6.24 4.58 1.28
CA ILE A 91 -6.19 5.42 0.08
C ILE A 91 -6.37 4.49 -1.12
N THR A 92 -7.42 4.70 -1.91
CA THR A 92 -7.70 3.84 -3.08
C THR A 92 -8.13 4.65 -4.30
N TYR A 93 -7.72 4.20 -5.49
CA TYR A 93 -8.08 4.85 -6.76
C TYR A 93 -7.76 6.36 -6.76
N THR A 94 -6.50 6.68 -6.49
CA THR A 94 -6.00 8.06 -6.45
C THR A 94 -4.79 8.20 -7.37
N THR A 95 -4.52 9.41 -7.86
CA THR A 95 -3.29 9.73 -8.61
C THR A 95 -2.20 10.28 -7.71
N LEU A 96 -2.20 9.88 -6.43
CA LEU A 96 -1.32 10.44 -5.41
C LEU A 96 0.14 10.22 -5.80
N GLY A 97 0.83 11.32 -6.11
CA GLY A 97 2.27 11.30 -6.39
C GLY A 97 3.11 11.34 -5.12
N TYR A 98 2.58 11.94 -4.05
CA TYR A 98 3.32 12.20 -2.81
C TYR A 98 2.47 11.93 -1.56
N LEU A 99 3.02 11.16 -0.61
CA LEU A 99 2.39 10.83 0.67
C LEU A 99 3.37 11.06 1.83
N SER A 100 2.98 11.93 2.77
CA SER A 100 3.76 12.25 3.97
C SER A 100 3.10 11.65 5.22
N LEU A 101 3.74 10.65 5.84
CA LEU A 101 3.19 9.87 6.96
C LEU A 101 3.63 10.42 8.34
N PRO A 102 2.81 10.28 9.40
CA PRO A 102 3.16 10.68 10.75
C PRO A 102 4.30 9.84 11.33
N ASN A 103 5.25 10.50 11.98
CA ASN A 103 6.47 9.90 12.55
C ASN A 103 6.16 8.88 13.69
N ARG A 104 4.98 8.95 14.33
CA ARG A 104 4.61 8.12 15.50
C ARG A 104 3.29 7.37 15.38
N ALA A 105 2.75 7.22 14.17
CA ALA A 105 1.50 6.50 13.99
C ALA A 105 1.68 4.99 14.19
N ASN A 106 0.92 4.41 15.13
CA ASN A 106 0.80 2.96 15.30
C ASN A 106 -0.28 2.44 14.37
N TYR A 107 0.08 2.29 13.10
CA TYR A 107 -0.83 1.77 12.09
C TYR A 107 -1.23 0.33 12.39
N LYS A 108 -2.53 0.11 12.55
CA LYS A 108 -3.13 -1.24 12.60
C LYS A 108 -3.50 -1.72 11.20
N ASN A 109 -3.83 -0.80 10.30
CA ASN A 109 -4.26 -1.12 8.95
C ASN A 109 -3.87 0.01 7.98
N ILE A 110 -3.04 -0.32 6.98
CA ILE A 110 -2.74 0.55 5.84
C ILE A 110 -3.18 -0.18 4.57
N ASN A 111 -4.05 0.46 3.80
CA ASN A 111 -4.48 0.00 2.48
C ASN A 111 -4.23 1.11 1.46
N LEU A 112 -3.18 0.93 0.66
CA LEU A 112 -2.82 1.82 -0.46
C LEU A 112 -2.95 1.01 -1.74
N SER A 113 -4.09 1.08 -2.42
CA SER A 113 -4.35 0.25 -3.62
C SER A 113 -4.80 1.06 -4.82
N ASN A 114 -4.36 0.65 -6.00
CA ASN A 114 -4.61 1.34 -7.27
C ASN A 114 -4.13 2.81 -7.23
N ILE A 115 -2.85 3.00 -6.85
CA ILE A 115 -2.20 4.30 -6.86
C ILE A 115 -0.95 4.19 -7.75
N PRO A 116 -1.02 4.66 -9.01
CA PRO A 116 -0.07 4.24 -10.05
C PRO A 116 1.41 4.52 -9.76
N GLN A 117 1.73 5.55 -8.96
CA GLN A 117 3.10 6.06 -8.77
C GLN A 117 3.26 6.83 -7.44
N ILE A 118 2.94 6.25 -6.28
CA ILE A 118 3.29 6.92 -5.01
C ILE A 118 4.82 6.94 -4.89
N MET A 119 5.42 8.12 -4.99
CA MET A 119 6.70 8.37 -4.35
C MET A 119 6.41 8.57 -2.86
N PHE A 120 6.87 7.62 -2.04
CA PHE A 120 6.96 7.87 -0.62
C PHE A 120 8.11 8.86 -0.44
N ASP A 121 7.81 9.94 0.28
CA ASP A 121 8.72 11.05 0.47
C ASP A 121 10.09 10.61 1.02
N ASP A 122 11.07 11.49 0.84
CA ASP A 122 12.29 11.61 1.64
C ASP A 122 12.01 11.50 3.15
N ASN A 123 10.75 11.63 3.61
CA ASN A 123 10.32 11.36 4.97
C ASN A 123 10.42 9.89 5.43
N ILE A 124 10.31 8.87 4.56
CA ILE A 124 10.65 7.49 5.00
C ILE A 124 12.13 7.45 5.33
N LEU A 125 12.97 7.89 4.38
CA LEU A 125 14.41 7.89 4.56
C LEU A 125 14.83 8.76 5.75
N LYS A 126 14.23 9.95 5.88
CA LYS A 126 14.45 10.88 6.99
C LYS A 126 13.96 10.31 8.32
N ASN A 127 12.82 9.61 8.37
CA ASN A 127 12.34 8.97 9.58
C ASN A 127 13.28 7.81 9.99
N GLN A 128 13.65 6.96 9.03
CA GLN A 128 14.63 5.89 9.23
C GLN A 128 15.97 6.46 9.75
N VAL A 129 16.44 7.57 9.16
CA VAL A 129 17.65 8.28 9.60
C VAL A 129 17.47 8.93 10.98
N GLU A 130 16.35 9.59 11.26
CA GLU A 130 16.05 10.18 12.57
C GLU A 130 15.99 9.13 13.68
N ARG A 131 15.38 7.97 13.41
CA ARG A 131 15.32 6.83 14.32
C ARG A 131 16.71 6.28 14.60
N LEU A 132 17.53 6.06 13.56
CA LEU A 132 18.93 5.67 13.74
C LEU A 132 19.73 6.70 14.55
N ILE A 133 19.60 7.99 14.24
CA ILE A 133 20.28 9.07 14.99
C ILE A 133 19.87 9.05 16.46
N ASN A 134 18.57 8.90 16.75
CA ASN A 134 18.07 8.85 18.11
C ASN A 134 18.57 7.60 18.86
N THR A 135 18.56 6.44 18.21
CA THR A 135 19.12 5.22 18.78
C THR A 135 20.60 5.38 19.08
N VAL A 136 21.40 5.87 18.13
CA VAL A 136 22.84 6.14 18.31
C VAL A 136 23.11 7.11 19.47
N ARG A 137 22.33 8.17 19.62
CA ARG A 137 22.48 9.13 20.74
C ARG A 137 22.22 8.50 22.12
N ASN A 138 21.36 7.50 22.17
CA ASN A 138 20.91 6.87 23.41
C ASN A 138 21.65 5.56 23.73
N VAL A 139 22.45 5.04 22.80
CA VAL A 139 23.31 3.87 23.01
C VAL A 139 24.32 4.17 24.11
N LYS A 140 24.25 3.42 25.21
CA LYS A 140 25.32 3.39 26.22
C LYS A 140 26.54 2.68 25.61
N SER A 141 27.75 3.12 25.99
CA SER A 141 29.03 2.88 25.29
C SER A 141 29.45 1.44 24.95
N THR A 142 28.65 0.42 25.26
CA THR A 142 28.94 -0.99 24.98
C THR A 142 27.77 -1.80 24.42
N ASP A 143 26.55 -1.25 24.33
CA ASP A 143 25.37 -2.02 23.90
C ASP A 143 24.84 -1.55 22.54
N ILE A 144 25.28 -2.23 21.48
CA ILE A 144 24.84 -1.99 20.10
C ILE A 144 23.57 -2.75 19.73
N SER A 145 22.97 -3.48 20.68
CA SER A 145 21.80 -4.34 20.41
C SER A 145 20.60 -3.53 19.97
N ASP A 146 20.37 -2.36 20.58
CA ASP A 146 19.32 -1.43 20.18
C ASP A 146 19.50 -0.93 18.75
N LEU A 147 20.75 -0.65 18.34
CA LEU A 147 21.05 -0.21 16.98
C LEU A 147 20.81 -1.32 15.96
N LYS A 148 21.19 -2.56 16.29
CA LYS A 148 20.91 -3.72 15.44
C LYS A 148 19.41 -3.98 15.29
N LEU A 149 18.66 -3.87 16.38
CA LEU A 149 17.21 -4.02 16.35
C LEU A 149 16.56 -2.94 15.49
N GLU A 150 16.99 -1.69 15.65
CA GLU A 150 16.46 -0.56 14.90
C GLU A 150 16.76 -0.68 13.40
N ALA A 151 17.98 -1.07 13.03
CA ALA A 151 18.37 -1.31 11.65
C ALA A 151 17.52 -2.43 11.00
N LYS A 152 17.23 -3.52 11.74
CA LYS A 152 16.35 -4.60 11.27
C LYS A 152 14.92 -4.11 11.02
N LYS A 153 14.35 -3.30 11.91
CA LYS A 153 13.00 -2.72 11.72
C LYS A 153 12.94 -1.85 10.46
N ILE A 154 13.97 -1.07 10.23
CA ILE A 154 14.09 -0.22 9.04
C ILE A 154 14.15 -1.07 7.76
N GLU A 155 14.91 -2.16 7.79
CA GLU A 155 15.00 -3.12 6.67
C GLU A 155 13.64 -3.82 6.42
N GLU A 156 12.96 -4.24 7.47
CA GLU A 156 11.61 -4.83 7.38
C GLU A 156 10.61 -3.85 6.75
N GLU A 157 10.54 -2.62 7.24
CA GLU A 157 9.66 -1.57 6.70
C GLU A 157 9.93 -1.32 5.21
N TYR A 158 11.21 -1.32 4.81
CA TYR A 158 11.60 -1.15 3.42
C TYR A 158 11.13 -2.32 2.54
N LEU A 159 11.30 -3.56 2.99
CA LEU A 159 10.85 -4.74 2.26
C LEU A 159 9.32 -4.84 2.20
N GLU A 160 8.61 -4.50 3.28
CA GLU A 160 7.14 -4.44 3.29
C GLU A 160 6.63 -3.40 2.29
N TYR A 161 7.31 -2.26 2.18
CA TYR A 161 7.01 -1.25 1.17
C TYR A 161 7.23 -1.75 -0.27
N GLN A 162 8.37 -2.39 -0.54
CA GLN A 162 8.62 -2.99 -1.85
C GLN A 162 7.54 -4.03 -2.19
N LEU A 163 7.22 -4.91 -1.25
CA LEU A 163 6.21 -5.95 -1.42
C LEU A 163 4.84 -5.36 -1.79
N ALA A 164 4.40 -4.31 -1.08
CA ALA A 164 3.16 -3.63 -1.38
C ALA A 164 3.16 -3.05 -2.81
N THR A 165 4.27 -2.41 -3.20
CA THR A 165 4.44 -1.82 -4.53
C THR A 165 4.37 -2.87 -5.64
N VAL A 166 5.08 -4.00 -5.48
CA VAL A 166 5.08 -5.08 -6.47
C VAL A 166 3.70 -5.76 -6.55
N LYS A 167 3.03 -5.98 -5.40
CA LYS A 167 1.66 -6.53 -5.35
C LYS A 167 0.65 -5.66 -6.10
N ASP A 168 0.71 -4.34 -5.94
CA ASP A 168 -0.19 -3.43 -6.65
C ASP A 168 0.07 -3.46 -8.17
N LYS A 169 1.36 -3.39 -8.56
CA LYS A 169 1.78 -3.53 -9.98
C LYS A 169 1.38 -4.86 -10.59
N PHE A 170 1.43 -5.95 -9.83
CA PHE A 170 1.00 -7.27 -10.27
C PHE A 170 -0.52 -7.29 -10.46
N LYS A 171 -1.28 -6.85 -9.46
CA LYS A 171 -2.74 -6.81 -9.50
C LYS A 171 -3.24 -6.00 -10.69
N HIS A 172 -2.69 -4.81 -10.91
CA HIS A 172 -3.09 -3.96 -12.02
C HIS A 172 -2.80 -4.64 -13.37
N GLN A 173 -1.59 -5.17 -13.57
CA GLN A 173 -1.25 -5.87 -14.81
C GLN A 173 -2.12 -7.11 -15.03
N PHE A 174 -2.37 -7.90 -13.98
CA PHE A 174 -3.19 -9.09 -14.06
C PHE A 174 -4.61 -8.74 -14.52
N VAL A 175 -5.24 -7.72 -13.92
CA VAL A 175 -6.57 -7.26 -14.33
C VAL A 175 -6.59 -6.81 -15.79
N VAL A 176 -5.66 -5.94 -16.20
CA VAL A 176 -5.58 -5.44 -17.58
C VAL A 176 -5.39 -6.58 -18.58
N THR A 177 -4.51 -7.53 -18.26
CA THR A 177 -4.27 -8.69 -19.13
C THR A 177 -5.50 -9.57 -19.20
N ASN A 178 -6.14 -9.84 -18.07
CA ASN A 178 -7.31 -10.71 -17.97
C ASN A 178 -8.53 -10.14 -18.72
N GLU A 179 -8.76 -8.82 -18.64
CA GLU A 179 -9.87 -8.15 -19.34
C GLU A 179 -9.76 -8.22 -20.87
N ASN A 180 -8.55 -8.36 -21.41
CA ASN A 180 -8.29 -8.49 -22.84
C ASN A 180 -8.46 -9.93 -23.38
N LEU A 181 -8.71 -10.90 -22.50
CA LEU A 181 -8.85 -12.31 -22.86
C LEU A 181 -10.31 -12.74 -22.99
N ASN A 182 -10.57 -13.78 -23.79
CA ASN A 182 -11.85 -14.49 -23.75
C ASN A 182 -11.98 -15.32 -22.45
N LYS A 183 -13.19 -15.76 -22.11
CA LYS A 183 -13.48 -16.46 -20.84
C LYS A 183 -12.62 -17.71 -20.60
N ASP A 184 -12.35 -18.48 -21.65
CA ASP A 184 -11.54 -19.69 -21.53
C ASP A 184 -10.09 -19.33 -21.20
N ASN A 185 -9.53 -18.33 -21.88
CA ASN A 185 -8.18 -17.84 -21.64
C ASN A 185 -8.04 -17.12 -20.29
N GLN A 186 -9.09 -16.43 -19.81
CA GLN A 186 -9.12 -15.86 -18.47
C GLN A 186 -8.96 -16.96 -17.40
N SER A 187 -9.74 -18.04 -17.55
CA SER A 187 -9.66 -19.19 -16.65
C SER A 187 -8.27 -19.84 -16.70
N TRP A 188 -7.66 -19.95 -17.88
CA TRP A 188 -6.30 -20.45 -18.01
C TRP A 188 -5.26 -19.54 -17.35
N LEU A 189 -5.42 -18.22 -17.43
CA LEU A 189 -4.51 -17.26 -16.81
C LEU A 189 -4.57 -17.34 -15.27
N GLU A 190 -5.76 -17.52 -14.70
CA GLU A 190 -5.93 -17.76 -13.25
C GLU A 190 -5.21 -19.03 -12.81
N VAL A 191 -5.46 -20.15 -13.51
CA VAL A 191 -4.80 -21.44 -13.21
C VAL A 191 -3.28 -21.35 -13.38
N LEU A 192 -2.78 -20.56 -14.35
CA LEU A 192 -1.35 -20.33 -14.53
C LEU A 192 -0.71 -19.70 -13.29
N VAL A 193 -1.33 -18.64 -12.74
CA VAL A 193 -0.84 -17.94 -11.56
C VAL A 193 -0.92 -18.81 -10.30
N GLU A 194 -1.98 -19.60 -10.15
CA GLU A 194 -2.11 -20.56 -9.05
C GLU A 194 -1.06 -21.66 -9.12
N ALA A 195 -0.85 -22.25 -10.31
CA ALA A 195 0.18 -23.26 -10.51
C ALA A 195 1.59 -22.70 -10.21
N GLN A 196 1.85 -21.44 -10.57
CA GLN A 196 3.11 -20.76 -10.20
C GLN A 196 3.25 -20.62 -8.68
N GLN A 197 2.17 -20.24 -7.98
CA GLN A 197 2.20 -20.15 -6.51
C GLN A 197 2.54 -21.50 -5.87
N GLU A 198 2.00 -22.59 -6.39
CA GLU A 198 2.27 -23.95 -5.91
C GLU A 198 3.75 -24.35 -6.13
N VAL A 199 4.33 -24.00 -7.29
CA VAL A 199 5.76 -24.20 -7.57
C VAL A 199 6.65 -23.39 -6.63
N LEU A 200 6.20 -22.22 -6.19
CA LEU A 200 6.94 -21.36 -5.27
C LEU A 200 6.86 -21.84 -3.81
N GLN A 201 5.79 -22.54 -3.44
CA GLN A 201 5.62 -23.12 -2.10
C GLN A 201 6.36 -24.46 -1.92
N GLY A 202 6.75 -25.11 -3.02
CA GLY A 202 7.54 -26.33 -2.98
C GLY A 202 7.86 -26.91 -4.36
N SER A 203 8.70 -27.94 -4.40
CA SER A 203 9.06 -28.60 -5.67
C SER A 203 7.93 -29.50 -6.19
N ASN A 204 6.84 -28.90 -6.66
CA ASN A 204 5.71 -29.60 -7.24
C ASN A 204 5.93 -29.87 -8.75
N ALA A 205 6.39 -31.07 -9.08
CA ALA A 205 6.65 -31.47 -10.47
C ALA A 205 5.38 -31.46 -11.35
N PHE A 206 4.22 -31.70 -10.77
CA PHE A 206 2.94 -31.63 -11.47
C PHE A 206 2.61 -30.18 -11.84
N ALA A 207 2.74 -29.25 -10.90
CA ALA A 207 2.50 -27.83 -11.14
C ALA A 207 3.43 -27.27 -12.22
N ARG A 208 4.72 -27.66 -12.25
CA ARG A 208 5.65 -27.28 -13.33
C ARG A 208 5.18 -27.75 -14.71
N LYS A 209 4.73 -29.01 -14.82
CA LYS A 209 4.18 -29.54 -16.08
C LYS A 209 2.90 -28.82 -16.49
N LEU A 210 2.06 -28.45 -15.51
CA LEU A 210 0.82 -27.72 -15.74
C LEU A 210 1.11 -26.31 -16.29
N ILE A 211 2.07 -25.59 -15.72
CA ILE A 211 2.52 -24.27 -16.21
C ILE A 211 2.90 -24.35 -17.69
N GLU A 212 3.76 -25.30 -18.07
CA GLU A 212 4.20 -25.44 -19.47
C GLU A 212 3.06 -25.81 -20.43
N LYS A 213 2.07 -26.58 -19.97
CA LYS A 213 0.87 -26.87 -20.77
C LYS A 213 0.02 -25.62 -20.96
N ILE A 214 -0.17 -24.82 -19.92
CA ILE A 214 -1.01 -23.62 -19.95
C ILE A 214 -0.35 -22.52 -20.79
N LYS A 215 0.97 -22.32 -20.68
CA LYS A 215 1.71 -21.39 -21.55
C LYS A 215 1.44 -21.64 -23.04
N LYS A 216 1.46 -22.91 -23.46
CA LYS A 216 1.14 -23.29 -24.85
C LYS A 216 -0.31 -23.05 -25.25
N GLN A 217 -1.25 -23.05 -24.30
CA GLN A 217 -2.64 -22.70 -24.58
C GLN A 217 -2.80 -21.19 -24.71
N LEU A 218 -2.15 -20.44 -23.82
CA LEU A 218 -2.22 -18.98 -23.78
C LEU A 218 -1.40 -18.29 -24.89
N SER A 219 -0.45 -18.97 -25.53
CA SER A 219 0.40 -18.40 -26.59
C SER A 219 -0.38 -17.91 -27.82
N ASN A 220 -1.65 -18.30 -27.97
CA ASN A 220 -2.52 -17.81 -29.03
C ASN A 220 -3.15 -16.45 -28.70
N ALA A 221 -3.08 -16.01 -27.45
CA ALA A 221 -3.74 -14.80 -26.95
C ALA A 221 -2.82 -13.85 -26.18
N LEU A 222 -1.70 -14.36 -25.65
CA LEU A 222 -0.67 -13.60 -24.96
C LEU A 222 0.69 -13.87 -25.59
N THR A 223 1.52 -12.84 -25.58
CA THR A 223 2.94 -12.95 -25.90
C THR A 223 3.69 -13.67 -24.78
N ASP A 224 4.83 -14.28 -25.13
CA ASP A 224 5.72 -14.86 -24.13
C ASP A 224 6.18 -13.82 -23.10
N GLU A 225 6.38 -12.57 -23.53
CA GLU A 225 6.76 -11.47 -22.64
C GLU A 225 5.68 -11.15 -21.60
N GLU A 226 4.41 -11.08 -22.00
CA GLU A 226 3.28 -10.85 -21.07
C GLU A 226 3.18 -11.97 -20.03
N ILE A 227 3.29 -13.22 -20.47
CA ILE A 227 3.29 -14.40 -19.60
C ILE A 227 4.46 -14.34 -18.62
N GLN A 228 5.68 -14.08 -19.11
CA GLN A 228 6.87 -14.02 -18.27
C GLN A 228 6.82 -12.87 -17.28
N ASN A 229 6.25 -11.73 -17.65
CA ASN A 229 6.12 -10.58 -16.77
C ASN A 229 5.14 -10.87 -15.61
N ILE A 230 3.99 -11.49 -15.89
CA ILE A 230 3.03 -11.90 -14.85
C ILE A 230 3.65 -12.92 -13.90
N LEU A 231 4.28 -13.96 -14.45
CA LEU A 231 4.94 -14.99 -13.64
C LEU A 231 6.13 -14.43 -12.85
N GLY A 232 6.95 -13.59 -13.47
CA GLY A 232 8.11 -12.95 -12.86
C GLY A 232 7.72 -12.09 -11.66
N LYS A 233 6.67 -11.27 -11.78
CA LYS A 233 6.14 -10.52 -10.62
C LYS A 233 5.65 -11.42 -9.50
N LYS A 234 5.09 -12.59 -9.82
CA LYS A 234 4.66 -13.55 -8.79
C LYS A 234 5.85 -14.17 -8.05
N VAL A 235 6.95 -14.42 -8.76
CA VAL A 235 8.24 -14.83 -8.16
C VAL A 235 8.77 -13.74 -7.23
N GLU A 236 8.85 -12.49 -7.72
CA GLU A 236 9.33 -11.33 -6.94
C GLU A 236 8.52 -11.12 -5.65
N ILE A 237 7.19 -11.21 -5.72
CA ILE A 237 6.29 -11.15 -4.54
C ILE A 237 6.67 -12.23 -3.53
N ASN A 238 6.85 -13.47 -3.96
CA ASN A 238 7.17 -14.58 -3.08
C ASN A 238 8.57 -14.46 -2.45
N GLU A 239 9.56 -13.97 -3.21
CA GLU A 239 10.90 -13.70 -2.68
C GLU A 239 10.88 -12.65 -1.57
N LEU A 240 10.16 -11.55 -1.78
CA LEU A 240 9.97 -10.50 -0.77
C LEU A 240 9.24 -11.02 0.48
N GLU A 241 8.18 -11.83 0.31
CA GLU A 241 7.47 -12.47 1.42
C GLU A 241 8.38 -13.39 2.24
N ILE A 242 9.26 -14.15 1.59
CA ILE A 242 10.25 -15.01 2.26
C ILE A 242 11.29 -14.17 3.02
N GLN A 243 11.80 -13.10 2.42
CA GLN A 243 12.77 -12.21 3.08
C GLN A 243 12.20 -11.60 4.36
N ILE A 244 10.98 -11.04 4.29
CA ILE A 244 10.28 -10.48 5.45
C ILE A 244 10.06 -11.55 6.53
N LYS A 245 9.62 -12.75 6.15
CA LYS A 245 9.43 -13.85 7.09
C LYS A 245 10.72 -14.24 7.80
N ASN A 246 11.84 -14.32 7.07
CA ASN A 246 13.13 -14.66 7.63
C ASN A 246 13.63 -13.60 8.63
N LEU A 247 13.43 -12.31 8.33
CA LEU A 247 13.75 -11.22 9.26
C LEU A 247 12.96 -11.33 10.57
N LYS A 248 11.66 -11.59 10.49
CA LYS A 248 10.78 -11.75 11.66
C LYS A 248 11.14 -12.96 12.53
N ILE A 249 11.59 -14.07 11.93
CA ILE A 249 12.05 -15.25 12.68
C ILE A 249 13.34 -14.94 13.46
N GLN A 250 14.28 -14.24 12.83
CA GLN A 250 15.54 -13.88 13.49
C GLN A 250 15.33 -12.95 14.69
N GLU A 251 14.29 -12.10 14.70
CA GLU A 251 13.95 -11.23 15.84
C GLU A 251 13.52 -12.02 17.08
N GLN A 252 12.77 -13.12 16.89
CA GLN A 252 12.30 -14.00 17.96
C GLN A 252 13.43 -14.84 18.57
N GLU A 253 14.47 -15.16 17.78
CA GLU A 253 15.64 -15.90 18.25
C GLU A 253 16.62 -15.01 19.00
N THR A 254 16.76 -13.73 18.63
CA THR A 254 17.64 -12.77 19.32
C THR A 254 17.06 -12.16 20.60
N SER A 255 15.78 -12.41 20.90
CA SER A 255 15.08 -11.92 22.11
C SER A 255 15.04 -12.93 23.26
N LYS A 256 15.70 -14.08 23.12
CA LYS A 256 15.89 -15.11 24.16
C LYS A 256 17.29 -15.06 24.72
#